data_AF-A0A365ZXF4-F1
#
_entry.id   AF-A0A365ZXF4-F1
#
_cell.length_a   1.000
_cell.length_b   1.000
_cell.length_c   1.000
_cell.angle_alpha   90.00
_cell.angle_beta   90.00
_cell.angle_gamma   90.00
#
_symmetry.space_group_name_H-M   'P 1'
#
loop_
_entity.id
_entity.type
_entity.pdbx_description
1 polymer ?
#
loop_
_entity_poly.entity_id
_entity_poly.type
_entity_poly.pdbx_seq_one_letter_code
_entity_poly.pdbx_strand_id
1 'polypeptide(L)'
;MSVAFASRGGPGSRKGSTQPALPFEVRPPTVPAAVSLLTQAKHGLAEATRESDPVKRFIAAYLSALRAAAAILAARGRPHRGRAKPESVWTLLEGAVPELRQWAGFFAAHSARQAAAQAGVTRRITAESADELSARAGQFVSIAGRVVHGHPVERAAHCGARPHAHRRRSG
;
A
#
# COMPACT_ATOMS: atom_id res chain seq x y z
N MET A 1 -23.42 56.07 23.49
CA MET A 1 -22.61 56.92 24.40
C MET A 1 -22.13 56.01 25.53
N SER A 2 -20.91 55.46 25.44
CA SER A 2 -19.68 55.96 26.13
C SER A 2 -19.76 55.69 27.65
N VAL A 3 -18.84 55.03 28.35
CA VAL A 3 -17.37 54.96 28.25
C VAL A 3 -16.81 53.73 29.01
N ALA A 4 -15.58 53.37 28.67
CA ALA A 4 -14.71 52.37 29.29
C ALA A 4 -14.08 52.83 30.62
N PHE A 5 -13.60 51.88 31.45
CA PHE A 5 -12.23 51.89 32.00
C PHE A 5 -11.83 50.52 32.61
N ALA A 6 -10.54 50.23 32.55
CA ALA A 6 -9.87 48.97 32.83
C ALA A 6 -9.42 48.79 34.30
N SER A 7 -9.17 47.54 34.73
CA SER A 7 -7.89 47.19 35.38
C SER A 7 -7.65 45.68 35.62
N ARG A 8 -6.45 45.26 35.21
CA ARG A 8 -5.48 44.34 35.84
C ARG A 8 -5.90 42.93 36.35
N GLY A 9 -5.19 41.92 35.85
CA GLY A 9 -4.32 41.11 36.73
C GLY A 9 -4.29 39.57 36.56
N GLY A 10 -3.44 39.07 35.65
CA GLY A 10 -2.78 37.73 35.70
C GLY A 10 -3.65 36.45 35.51
N PRO A 11 -3.07 35.25 35.29
CA PRO A 11 -1.65 34.86 35.37
C PRO A 11 -1.11 34.09 34.13
N GLY A 12 0.22 33.87 34.09
CA GLY A 12 0.78 32.65 33.53
C GLY A 12 1.35 32.67 32.11
N SER A 13 2.34 33.53 31.85
CA SER A 13 3.32 33.20 30.81
C SER A 13 4.15 31.99 31.25
N ARG A 14 3.78 30.80 30.78
CA ARG A 14 4.68 29.64 30.75
C ARG A 14 5.16 29.45 29.32
N LYS A 15 6.31 30.05 29.01
CA LYS A 15 7.14 29.64 27.87
C LYS A 15 7.56 28.19 28.06
N GLY A 16 7.64 27.45 26.97
CA GLY A 16 8.36 26.17 26.94
C GLY A 16 7.46 24.95 26.82
N SER A 17 6.93 24.73 25.62
CA SER A 17 6.86 23.36 25.11
C SER A 17 7.39 23.42 23.69
N THR A 18 8.70 23.64 23.58
CA THR A 18 9.51 23.03 22.54
C THR A 18 9.18 21.54 22.57
N GLN A 19 8.21 21.11 21.78
CA GLN A 19 8.13 19.71 21.41
C GLN A 19 9.45 19.45 20.68
N PRO A 20 10.33 18.56 21.18
CA PRO A 20 11.38 18.05 20.35
C PRO A 20 10.64 17.32 19.23
N ALA A 21 10.62 17.92 18.04
CA ALA A 21 10.35 17.19 16.82
C ALA A 21 11.43 16.10 16.78
N LEU A 22 11.10 14.91 17.27
CA LEU A 22 12.00 13.78 17.23
C LEU A 22 12.28 13.52 15.75
N PRO A 23 13.54 13.60 15.30
CA PRO A 23 13.91 13.25 13.94
C PRO A 23 14.01 11.73 13.88
N PHE A 24 12.88 11.02 14.04
CA PHE A 24 12.79 9.69 13.49
C PHE A 24 12.43 9.84 12.01
N GLU A 25 13.44 10.18 11.23
CA GLU A 25 13.47 9.82 9.83
C GLU A 25 13.48 8.29 9.77
N VAL A 26 12.31 7.65 9.86
CA VAL A 26 12.19 6.19 9.74
C VAL A 26 12.46 5.83 8.29
N ARG A 27 13.74 5.58 8.01
CA ARG A 27 14.22 4.84 6.85
C ARG A 27 13.77 3.36 7.02
N PRO A 28 13.42 2.64 5.95
CA PRO A 28 12.20 1.85 5.90
C PRO A 28 12.37 0.39 6.36
N PRO A 29 11.26 -0.30 6.66
CA PRO A 29 11.12 -1.72 6.42
C PRO A 29 10.31 -1.94 5.12
N THR A 30 10.93 -1.84 3.95
CA THR A 30 10.25 -2.09 2.65
C THR A 30 9.84 -3.56 2.47
N VAL A 31 10.48 -4.49 3.18
CA VAL A 31 10.18 -5.94 3.10
C VAL A 31 9.12 -6.39 4.11
N PRO A 32 9.16 -6.01 5.41
CA PRO A 32 8.12 -6.38 6.38
C PRO A 32 6.73 -5.86 6.05
N ALA A 33 6.63 -4.64 5.48
CA ALA A 33 5.35 -4.09 5.02
C ALA A 33 4.80 -4.87 3.82
N ALA A 34 5.67 -5.24 2.86
CA ALA A 34 5.28 -6.05 1.71
C ALA A 34 4.82 -7.46 2.12
N VAL A 35 5.54 -8.12 3.04
CA VAL A 35 5.16 -9.43 3.57
C VAL A 35 3.83 -9.36 4.32
N SER A 36 3.63 -8.35 5.15
CA SER A 36 2.35 -8.13 5.87
C SER A 36 1.17 -7.95 4.91
N LEU A 37 1.34 -7.12 3.86
CA LEU A 37 0.32 -6.90 2.84
C LEU A 37 0.00 -8.18 2.06
N LEU A 38 1.02 -8.99 1.74
CA LEU A 38 0.84 -10.28 1.08
C LEU A 38 0.09 -11.28 1.98
N THR A 39 0.40 -11.33 3.28
CA THR A 39 -0.32 -12.17 4.24
C THR A 39 -1.79 -11.77 4.32
N GLN A 40 -2.08 -10.46 4.38
CA GLN A 40 -3.46 -9.96 4.35
C GLN A 40 -4.17 -10.28 3.03
N ALA A 41 -3.46 -10.21 1.90
CA ALA A 41 -4.01 -10.59 0.59
C ALA A 41 -4.39 -12.08 0.54
N LYS A 42 -3.51 -12.95 1.06
CA LYS A 42 -3.77 -14.40 1.15
C LYS A 42 -4.96 -14.71 2.04
N HIS A 43 -5.03 -14.09 3.22
CA HIS A 43 -6.15 -14.27 4.14
C HIS A 43 -7.46 -13.78 3.52
N GLY A 44 -7.46 -12.56 2.94
CA GLY A 44 -8.65 -12.01 2.29
C GLY A 44 -9.15 -12.86 1.14
N LEU A 45 -8.25 -13.51 0.40
CA LEU A 45 -8.62 -14.42 -0.68
C LEU A 45 -9.23 -15.72 -0.15
N ALA A 46 -8.65 -16.29 0.91
CA ALA A 46 -9.21 -17.48 1.56
C ALA A 46 -10.64 -17.22 2.07
N GLU A 47 -10.88 -16.05 2.67
CA GLU A 47 -12.21 -15.63 3.09
C GLU A 47 -13.15 -15.42 1.89
N ALA A 48 -12.67 -14.80 0.81
CA ALA A 48 -13.46 -14.64 -0.42
C ALA A 48 -13.92 -16.00 -0.97
N THR A 49 -13.05 -17.01 -0.98
CA THR A 49 -13.41 -18.36 -1.48
C THR A 49 -14.46 -19.08 -0.63
N ARG A 50 -14.61 -18.70 0.64
CA ARG A 50 -15.62 -19.26 1.55
C ARG A 50 -16.94 -18.48 1.54
N GLU A 51 -16.94 -17.28 0.98
CA GLU A 51 -18.11 -16.42 0.92
C GLU A 51 -19.13 -16.98 -0.08
N SER A 52 -20.36 -17.17 0.35
CA SER A 52 -21.46 -17.71 -0.47
C SER A 52 -22.08 -16.64 -1.36
N ASP A 53 -22.07 -15.39 -0.93
CA ASP A 53 -22.62 -14.27 -1.69
C ASP A 53 -21.65 -13.87 -2.83
N PRO A 54 -22.07 -13.97 -4.11
CA PRO A 54 -21.20 -13.65 -5.25
C PRO A 54 -20.72 -12.19 -5.25
N VAL A 55 -21.51 -11.26 -4.72
CA VAL A 55 -21.15 -9.84 -4.66
C VAL A 55 -20.04 -9.61 -3.64
N LYS A 56 -20.20 -10.18 -2.44
CA LYS A 56 -19.18 -10.08 -1.38
C LYS A 56 -17.91 -10.81 -1.78
N ARG A 57 -18.02 -11.99 -2.40
CA ARG A 57 -16.90 -12.75 -2.97
C ARG A 57 -16.13 -11.91 -3.99
N PHE A 58 -16.83 -11.28 -4.94
CA PHE A 58 -16.21 -10.42 -5.95
C PHE A 58 -15.46 -9.24 -5.31
N ILE A 59 -16.08 -8.53 -4.37
CA ILE A 59 -15.45 -7.40 -3.68
C ILE A 59 -14.23 -7.88 -2.87
N ALA A 60 -14.34 -8.97 -2.13
CA ALA A 60 -13.27 -9.52 -1.30
C ALA A 60 -12.08 -10.00 -2.14
N ALA A 61 -12.33 -10.69 -3.26
CA ALA A 61 -11.31 -11.10 -4.22
C ALA A 61 -10.56 -9.89 -4.81
N TYR A 62 -11.31 -8.85 -5.22
CA TYR A 62 -10.71 -7.62 -5.76
C TYR A 62 -9.83 -6.89 -4.74
N LEU A 63 -10.32 -6.73 -3.50
CA LEU A 63 -9.57 -6.09 -2.43
C LEU A 63 -8.32 -6.89 -2.04
N SER A 64 -8.36 -8.21 -2.17
CA SER A 64 -7.20 -9.08 -1.96
C SER A 64 -6.14 -8.87 -3.03
N ALA A 65 -6.56 -8.74 -4.30
CA ALA A 65 -5.66 -8.41 -5.40
C ALA A 65 -5.01 -7.01 -5.22
N LEU A 66 -5.76 -6.00 -4.74
CA LEU A 66 -5.21 -4.67 -4.45
C LEU A 66 -4.10 -4.72 -3.39
N ARG A 67 -4.28 -5.53 -2.33
CA ARG A 67 -3.26 -5.70 -1.29
C ARG A 67 -2.00 -6.38 -1.84
N ALA A 68 -2.18 -7.37 -2.73
CA ALA A 68 -1.06 -8.02 -3.41
C ALA A 68 -0.29 -7.04 -4.33
N ALA A 69 -0.98 -6.16 -5.06
CA ALA A 69 -0.35 -5.12 -5.86
C ALA A 69 0.43 -4.12 -4.99
N ALA A 70 -0.16 -3.69 -3.86
CA ALA A 70 0.51 -2.84 -2.89
C ALA A 70 1.76 -3.52 -2.29
N ALA A 71 1.72 -4.84 -2.04
CA ALA A 71 2.86 -5.61 -1.58
C ALA A 71 4.01 -5.59 -2.60
N ILE A 72 3.71 -5.77 -3.90
CA ILE A 72 4.70 -5.69 -4.98
C ILE A 72 5.34 -4.30 -5.02
N LEU A 73 4.54 -3.23 -4.96
CA LEU A 73 5.04 -1.85 -4.97
C LEU A 73 5.90 -1.53 -3.74
N ALA A 74 5.50 -2.02 -2.56
CA ALA A 74 6.28 -1.90 -1.33
C ALA A 74 7.64 -2.64 -1.43
N ALA A 75 7.67 -3.85 -1.99
CA ALA A 75 8.89 -4.64 -2.18
C ALA A 75 9.89 -3.99 -3.17
N ARG A 76 9.38 -3.18 -4.10
CA ARG A 76 10.18 -2.39 -5.06
C ARG A 76 10.67 -1.05 -4.50
N GLY A 77 10.26 -0.66 -3.29
CA GLY A 77 10.68 0.61 -2.66
C GLY A 77 9.82 1.81 -3.03
N ARG A 78 8.64 1.59 -3.65
CA ARG A 78 7.59 2.60 -3.85
C ARG A 78 6.41 2.28 -2.92
N PRO A 79 6.54 2.49 -1.59
CA PRO A 79 5.41 2.33 -0.70
C PRO A 79 4.32 3.34 -1.09
N HIS A 80 3.12 2.85 -1.38
CA HIS A 80 1.94 3.69 -1.60
C HIS A 80 1.63 4.45 -0.30
N ARG A 81 2.06 5.70 -0.19
CA ARG A 81 1.71 6.58 0.93
C ARG A 81 0.32 7.17 0.68
N GLY A 82 -0.71 6.40 0.96
CA GLY A 82 -2.08 6.87 0.97
C GLY A 82 -3.05 5.93 0.28
N ARG A 83 -4.31 5.98 0.75
CA ARG A 83 -5.49 5.28 0.22
C ARG A 83 -5.76 5.77 -1.21
N ALA A 84 -4.89 5.41 -2.14
CA ALA A 84 -5.01 5.83 -3.51
C ALA A 84 -6.20 5.10 -4.14
N LYS A 85 -6.89 5.83 -5.01
CA LYS A 85 -8.02 5.36 -5.79
C LYS A 85 -7.64 4.03 -6.48
N PRO A 86 -8.57 3.07 -6.64
CA PRO A 86 -8.25 1.76 -7.20
C PRO A 86 -7.46 1.83 -8.51
N GLU A 87 -7.79 2.81 -9.35
CA GLU A 87 -7.09 3.15 -10.59
C GLU A 87 -5.60 3.47 -10.36
N SER A 88 -5.27 4.28 -9.34
CA SER A 88 -3.90 4.71 -9.06
C SER A 88 -2.97 3.55 -8.70
N VAL A 89 -3.44 2.51 -8.02
CA VAL A 89 -2.60 1.33 -7.72
C VAL A 89 -2.29 0.55 -9.00
N TRP A 90 -3.27 0.35 -9.87
CA TRP A 90 -3.09 -0.41 -11.10
C TRP A 90 -2.25 0.38 -12.13
N THR A 91 -2.50 1.67 -12.28
CA THR A 91 -1.66 2.57 -13.11
C THR A 91 -0.22 2.61 -12.62
N LEU A 92 0.00 2.65 -11.29
CA LEU A 92 1.36 2.63 -10.74
C LEU A 92 2.04 1.27 -10.92
N LEU A 93 1.27 0.17 -10.90
CA LEU A 93 1.79 -1.17 -11.18
C LEU A 93 2.25 -1.30 -12.65
N GLU A 94 1.49 -0.76 -13.61
CA GLU A 94 1.85 -0.78 -15.03
C GLU A 94 3.18 -0.08 -15.30
N GLY A 95 3.43 1.05 -14.64
CA GLY A 95 4.69 1.79 -14.76
C GLY A 95 5.86 1.15 -14.00
N ALA A 96 5.59 0.48 -12.87
CA ALA A 96 6.63 -0.09 -12.02
C ALA A 96 7.09 -1.49 -12.45
N VAL A 97 6.18 -2.30 -13.02
CA VAL A 97 6.44 -3.69 -13.39
C VAL A 97 5.74 -3.98 -14.72
N PRO A 98 6.38 -3.71 -15.87
CA PRO A 98 5.75 -3.86 -17.18
C PRO A 98 5.31 -5.30 -17.46
N GLU A 99 5.94 -6.30 -16.84
CA GLU A 99 5.54 -7.71 -16.95
C GLU A 99 4.16 -7.99 -16.32
N LEU A 100 3.68 -7.09 -15.45
CA LEU A 100 2.37 -7.20 -14.81
C LEU A 100 1.31 -6.31 -15.46
N ARG A 101 1.60 -5.67 -16.60
CA ARG A 101 0.63 -4.80 -17.30
C ARG A 101 -0.67 -5.50 -17.67
N GLN A 102 -0.58 -6.75 -18.13
CA GLN A 102 -1.77 -7.55 -18.43
C GLN A 102 -2.67 -7.75 -17.20
N TRP A 103 -2.07 -7.92 -16.03
CA TRP A 103 -2.79 -8.08 -14.76
C TRP A 103 -3.40 -6.75 -14.33
N ALA A 104 -2.63 -5.67 -14.39
CA ALA A 104 -3.10 -4.33 -14.06
C ALA A 104 -4.28 -3.89 -14.95
N GLY A 105 -4.19 -4.09 -16.26
CA GLY A 105 -5.27 -3.79 -17.20
C GLY A 105 -6.53 -4.62 -16.94
N PHE A 106 -6.38 -5.92 -16.65
CA PHE A 106 -7.49 -6.79 -16.27
C PHE A 106 -8.21 -6.26 -15.02
N PHE A 107 -7.49 -5.98 -13.93
CA PHE A 107 -8.11 -5.51 -12.70
C PHE A 107 -8.63 -4.07 -12.81
N ALA A 108 -7.96 -3.19 -13.56
CA ALA A 108 -8.41 -1.83 -13.82
C ALA A 108 -9.78 -1.83 -14.52
N ALA A 109 -10.00 -2.71 -15.50
CA ALA A 109 -11.30 -2.88 -16.17
C ALA A 109 -12.43 -3.31 -15.21
N HIS A 110 -12.09 -3.98 -14.10
CA HIS A 110 -13.05 -4.44 -13.08
C HIS A 110 -13.31 -3.41 -11.97
N SER A 111 -12.54 -2.31 -11.93
CA SER A 111 -12.62 -1.29 -10.88
C SER A 111 -13.99 -0.61 -10.80
N ALA A 112 -14.57 -0.22 -11.94
CA ALA A 112 -15.88 0.41 -12.00
C ALA A 112 -16.99 -0.53 -11.52
N ARG A 113 -16.90 -1.83 -11.85
CA ARG A 113 -17.85 -2.85 -11.39
C ARG A 113 -17.75 -3.05 -9.87
N GLN A 114 -16.55 -3.03 -9.32
CA GLN A 114 -16.32 -3.15 -7.89
C GLN A 114 -16.84 -1.91 -7.13
N ALA A 115 -16.61 -0.70 -7.64
CA ALA A 115 -17.12 0.53 -7.04
C ALA A 115 -18.66 0.56 -7.05
N ALA A 116 -19.28 0.16 -8.16
CA ALA A 116 -20.72 0.04 -8.28
C ALA A 116 -21.29 -0.98 -7.27
N ALA A 117 -20.64 -2.13 -7.12
CA ALA A 117 -21.05 -3.16 -6.18
C ALA A 117 -20.97 -2.70 -4.71
N GLN A 118 -19.93 -1.94 -4.35
CA GLN A 118 -19.84 -1.33 -3.01
C GLN A 118 -20.91 -0.27 -2.76
N ALA A 119 -21.39 0.40 -3.81
CA ALA A 119 -22.52 1.32 -3.76
C ALA A 119 -23.89 0.60 -3.78
N GLY A 120 -23.91 -0.73 -3.73
CA GLY A 120 -25.14 -1.54 -3.75
C GLY A 120 -25.67 -1.87 -5.14
N VAL A 121 -24.97 -1.47 -6.20
CA VAL A 121 -25.34 -1.79 -7.59
C VAL A 121 -24.71 -3.13 -7.98
N THR A 122 -25.45 -4.21 -7.76
CA THR A 122 -24.97 -5.59 -7.90
C THR A 122 -25.38 -6.27 -9.22
N ARG A 123 -26.18 -5.59 -10.04
CA ARG A 123 -26.88 -6.13 -11.22
C ARG A 123 -25.98 -6.75 -12.31
N ARG A 124 -24.65 -6.56 -12.23
CA ARG A 124 -23.66 -7.05 -13.20
C ARG A 124 -22.66 -8.06 -12.60
N ILE A 125 -22.85 -8.51 -11.36
CA ILE A 125 -21.99 -9.53 -10.74
C ILE A 125 -22.76 -10.85 -10.71
N THR A 126 -22.28 -11.80 -11.51
CA THR A 126 -22.73 -13.20 -11.51
C THR A 126 -21.78 -14.06 -10.68
N ALA A 127 -22.24 -15.24 -10.25
CA ALA A 127 -21.38 -16.23 -9.59
C ALA A 127 -20.14 -16.56 -10.43
N GLU A 128 -20.34 -16.80 -11.74
CA GLU A 128 -19.24 -17.07 -12.68
C GLU A 128 -18.21 -15.92 -12.72
N SER A 129 -18.66 -14.67 -12.77
CA SER A 129 -17.75 -13.51 -12.75
C SER A 129 -17.01 -13.36 -11.42
N ALA A 130 -17.63 -13.77 -10.31
CA ALA A 130 -17.01 -13.76 -8.99
C ALA A 130 -15.97 -14.89 -8.86
N ASP A 131 -16.24 -16.05 -9.44
CA ASP A 131 -15.35 -17.21 -9.45
C ASP A 131 -14.16 -16.97 -10.38
N GLU A 132 -14.37 -16.40 -11.57
CA GLU A 132 -13.30 -15.98 -12.47
C GLU A 132 -12.39 -14.96 -11.79
N LEU A 133 -12.98 -13.92 -11.16
CA LEU A 133 -12.21 -12.92 -10.46
C LEU A 133 -11.42 -13.54 -9.29
N SER A 134 -12.02 -14.48 -8.56
CA SER A 134 -11.35 -15.19 -7.46
C SER A 134 -10.17 -16.03 -7.95
N ALA A 135 -10.34 -16.77 -9.05
CA ALA A 135 -9.28 -17.55 -9.67
C ALA A 135 -8.13 -16.66 -10.16
N ARG A 136 -8.46 -15.55 -10.85
CA ARG A 136 -7.49 -14.56 -11.32
C ARG A 136 -6.76 -13.87 -10.17
N ALA A 137 -7.48 -13.52 -9.10
CA ALA A 137 -6.89 -12.96 -7.88
C ALA A 137 -5.93 -13.95 -7.23
N GLY A 138 -6.25 -15.25 -7.17
CA GLY A 138 -5.36 -16.28 -6.64
C GLY A 138 -4.08 -16.46 -7.44
N GLN A 139 -4.16 -16.44 -8.77
CA GLN A 139 -2.97 -16.44 -9.64
C GLN A 139 -2.11 -15.20 -9.37
N PHE A 140 -2.72 -14.02 -9.29
CA PHE A 140 -2.00 -12.77 -9.03
C PHE A 140 -1.35 -12.73 -7.64
N VAL A 141 -2.03 -13.18 -6.58
CA VAL A 141 -1.46 -13.29 -5.22
C VAL A 141 -0.28 -14.26 -5.20
N SER A 142 -0.34 -15.35 -5.97
CA SER A 142 0.77 -16.30 -6.10
C SER A 142 1.98 -15.67 -6.78
N ILE A 143 1.77 -14.87 -7.84
CA ILE A 143 2.81 -14.10 -8.51
C ILE A 143 3.41 -13.06 -7.56
N ALA A 144 2.57 -12.30 -6.85
CA ALA A 144 3.00 -11.33 -5.86
C ALA A 144 3.86 -11.96 -4.76
N GLY A 145 3.53 -13.18 -4.33
CA GLY A 145 4.35 -13.94 -3.40
C GLY A 145 5.77 -14.19 -3.90
N ARG A 146 5.92 -14.59 -5.16
CA ARG A 146 7.24 -14.80 -5.78
C ARG A 146 8.05 -13.50 -5.85
N VAL A 147 7.39 -12.39 -6.16
CA VAL A 147 8.03 -11.06 -6.25
C VAL A 147 8.46 -10.55 -4.87
N VAL A 148 7.62 -10.71 -3.84
CA VAL A 148 7.87 -10.20 -2.49
C VAL A 148 8.93 -11.02 -1.77
N HIS A 149 8.87 -12.35 -1.88
CA HIS A 149 9.86 -13.21 -1.23
C HIS A 149 11.17 -13.27 -2.02
N GLY A 150 11.13 -13.05 -3.34
CA GLY A 150 12.27 -13.21 -4.23
C GLY A 150 12.78 -14.65 -4.25
N HIS A 151 13.34 -15.10 -5.37
CA HIS A 151 14.44 -16.05 -5.25
C HIS A 151 15.65 -15.23 -4.75
N PRO A 152 16.43 -15.70 -3.77
CA PRO A 152 17.61 -14.97 -3.31
C PRO A 152 18.67 -15.04 -4.41
N VAL A 153 18.75 -14.02 -5.25
CA VAL A 153 19.91 -13.76 -6.10
C VAL A 153 20.06 -12.24 -6.23
N GLU A 154 21.26 -11.74 -5.90
CA GLU A 154 21.75 -10.38 -6.20
C GLU A 154 21.27 -9.13 -5.43
N ARG A 155 20.63 -9.23 -4.25
CA ARG A 155 20.51 -8.04 -3.37
C ARG A 155 21.71 -7.79 -2.43
N ALA A 156 22.69 -8.70 -2.39
CA ALA A 156 23.89 -8.56 -1.57
C ALA A 156 25.09 -7.88 -2.28
N ALA A 157 25.07 -7.69 -3.60
CA ALA A 157 26.24 -7.18 -4.33
C ALA A 157 26.39 -5.64 -4.34
N HIS A 158 25.47 -4.89 -3.72
CA HIS A 158 25.55 -3.43 -3.63
C HIS A 158 25.77 -2.91 -2.20
N CYS A 159 26.42 -3.70 -1.35
CA CYS A 159 27.14 -3.15 -0.20
C CYS A 159 28.37 -2.38 -0.72
N GLY A 160 28.12 -1.19 -1.25
CA GLY A 160 29.14 -0.18 -1.53
C GLY A 160 29.78 0.25 -0.23
N ALA A 161 30.75 -0.53 0.25
CA ALA A 161 31.77 -0.06 1.16
C ALA A 161 32.55 1.02 0.41
N ARG A 162 32.18 2.28 0.62
CA ARG A 162 33.07 3.41 0.35
C ARG A 162 34.09 3.45 1.48
N PRO A 163 35.39 3.18 1.26
CA PRO A 163 36.39 3.51 2.27
C PRO A 163 36.44 5.04 2.42
N HIS A 164 36.10 5.52 3.61
CA HIS A 164 36.38 6.91 3.99
C HIS A 164 37.89 7.10 4.03
N ALA A 165 38.45 7.73 3.00
CA ALA A 165 39.81 8.24 3.00
C ALA A 165 39.92 9.32 4.09
N HIS A 166 40.54 8.99 5.21
CA HIS A 166 40.97 9.95 6.20
C HIS A 166 42.20 10.67 5.63
N ARG A 167 42.03 11.92 5.23
CA ARG A 167 43.13 12.79 4.80
C ARG A 167 43.98 13.09 6.03
N ARG A 168 45.14 12.44 6.15
CA ARG A 168 46.13 12.77 7.19
C ARG A 168 46.64 14.20 6.98
N ARG A 169 46.66 14.91 8.08
CA ARG A 169 47.15 16.27 8.30
C ARG A 169 48.66 16.31 8.04
N SER A 170 49.09 17.11 7.06
CA SER A 170 50.49 17.49 6.89
C SER A 170 50.90 18.45 8.01
N GLY A 171 52.13 18.28 8.50
CA GLY A 171 52.76 19.10 9.54
C GLY A 171 53.17 20.48 9.07
#